data_AF-A0A8T7CV47-F1
#
_entry.id   AF-A0A8T7CV47-F1
#
_cell.length_a   1.000
_cell.length_b   1.000
_cell.length_c   1.000
_cell.angle_alpha   90.00
_cell.angle_beta   90.00
_cell.angle_gamma   90.00
#
_symmetry.space_group_name_H-M   'P 1'
#
loop_
_entity.id
_entity.type
_entity.pdbx_description
1 polymer ?
#
loop_
_entity_poly.entity_id
_entity_poly.type
_entity_poly.pdbx_seq_one_letter_code
_entity_poly.pdbx_strand_id
1 'polypeptide(L)'
;MADVETYPLLDNIDDPADLRALPEQELPPLARELRRFLIDTVSRTGGHLAANLGTVELSIALHYVFATPDDRLVWDVGHQSYI
;
A
#
# COMPACT_ATOMS: atom_id res chain seq x y z
N MET A 1 -10.67 -11.73 22.02
CA MET A 1 -9.38 -11.54 21.32
C MET A 1 -9.75 -11.31 19.87
N ALA A 2 -9.65 -10.08 19.38
CA ALA A 2 -9.97 -9.78 17.99
C ALA A 2 -9.00 -10.59 17.11
N ASP A 3 -9.52 -11.23 16.06
CA ASP A 3 -8.71 -11.91 15.06
C ASP A 3 -7.57 -10.99 14.63
N VAL A 4 -6.33 -11.47 14.75
CA VAL A 4 -5.19 -10.80 14.12
C VAL A 4 -5.34 -11.10 12.63
N GLU A 5 -6.08 -10.25 11.93
CA GLU A 5 -6.10 -10.19 10.47
C GLU A 5 -4.64 -10.15 10.01
N THR A 6 -4.19 -11.27 9.44
CA THR A 6 -2.84 -11.44 8.93
C THR A 6 -2.87 -11.05 7.45
N TYR A 7 -1.86 -10.31 6.99
CA TYR A 7 -1.69 -9.91 5.61
C TYR A 7 -0.41 -10.56 5.08
N PRO A 8 -0.46 -11.81 4.59
CA PRO A 8 0.74 -12.60 4.33
C PRO A 8 1.78 -11.97 3.42
N LEU A 9 1.38 -11.11 2.47
CA LEU A 9 2.33 -10.38 1.63
C LEU A 9 2.70 -9.05 2.27
N LEU A 10 1.72 -8.26 2.72
CA LEU A 10 1.96 -6.93 3.29
C LEU A 10 2.80 -6.98 4.58
N ASP A 11 2.60 -7.99 5.42
CA ASP A 11 3.34 -8.18 6.68
C ASP A 11 4.84 -8.47 6.45
N ASN A 12 5.25 -8.73 5.20
CA ASN A 12 6.64 -8.97 4.81
C ASN A 12 7.26 -7.80 4.01
N ILE A 13 6.61 -6.63 3.96
CA ILE A 13 7.11 -5.45 3.25
C ILE A 13 7.31 -4.32 4.26
N ASP A 14 8.56 -4.06 4.61
CA ASP A 14 8.92 -2.94 5.50
C ASP A 14 9.39 -1.72 4.67
N ASP A 15 9.96 -1.92 3.49
CA ASP A 15 10.41 -0.85 2.61
C ASP A 15 10.22 -1.12 1.10
N PRO A 16 10.37 -0.11 0.21
CA PRO A 16 10.16 -0.28 -1.22
C PRO A 16 11.05 -1.34 -1.90
N ALA A 17 12.20 -1.70 -1.33
CA ALA A 17 13.05 -2.76 -1.85
C ALA A 17 12.41 -4.15 -1.67
N ASP A 18 11.70 -4.39 -0.56
CA ASP A 18 10.96 -5.63 -0.33
C ASP A 18 9.84 -5.78 -1.37
N LEU A 19 9.11 -4.69 -1.63
CA LEU A 19 8.09 -4.64 -2.68
C LEU A 19 8.67 -5.01 -4.06
N ARG A 20 9.84 -4.47 -4.40
CA ARG A 20 10.54 -4.76 -5.67
C ARG A 20 11.07 -6.20 -5.77
N ALA A 21 11.29 -6.86 -4.64
CA ALA A 21 11.72 -8.26 -4.61
C ALA A 21 10.57 -9.23 -4.90
N LEU A 22 9.32 -8.79 -4.81
CA LEU A 22 8.17 -9.64 -5.12
C LEU A 22 8.06 -9.95 -6.62
N PRO A 23 7.64 -11.17 -6.98
CA PRO A 23 7.29 -11.48 -8.36
C PRO A 23 6.05 -10.68 -8.78
N GLU A 24 6.01 -10.20 -10.03
CA GLU A 24 4.91 -9.35 -10.53
C GLU A 24 3.51 -9.95 -10.33
N GLN A 25 3.39 -11.28 -10.37
CA GLN A 25 2.13 -12.00 -10.12
C GLN A 25 1.58 -11.86 -8.69
N GLU A 26 2.40 -11.45 -7.73
CA GLU A 26 2.02 -11.20 -6.34
C GLU A 26 1.55 -9.76 -6.10
N LEU A 27 1.74 -8.84 -7.06
CA LEU A 27 1.30 -7.45 -6.93
C LEU A 27 -0.25 -7.31 -6.84
N PRO A 28 -1.07 -8.02 -7.65
CA PRO A 28 -2.52 -7.95 -7.48
C PRO A 28 -3.03 -8.55 -6.15
N PRO A 29 -2.52 -9.70 -5.66
CA PRO A 29 -2.74 -10.15 -4.29
C PRO A 29 -2.38 -9.11 -3.22
N LEU A 30 -1.19 -8.51 -3.29
CA LEU A 30 -0.75 -7.46 -2.37
C LEU A 30 -1.71 -6.26 -2.37
N ALA A 31 -2.16 -5.83 -3.54
CA ALA A 31 -3.11 -4.72 -3.66
C ALA A 31 -4.47 -5.03 -2.99
N ARG A 32 -4.87 -6.30 -2.91
CA ARG A 32 -6.08 -6.70 -2.16
C ARG A 32 -5.85 -6.63 -0.66
N GLU A 33 -4.68 -7.07 -0.19
CA GLU A 33 -4.30 -6.98 1.22
C GLU A 33 -4.22 -5.53 1.69
N LEU A 34 -3.55 -4.66 0.93
CA LEU A 34 -3.46 -3.23 1.22
C LEU A 34 -4.84 -2.55 1.32
N ARG A 35 -5.78 -2.87 0.42
CA ARG A 35 -7.14 -2.35 0.52
C ARG A 35 -7.85 -2.80 1.80
N ARG A 36 -7.73 -4.09 2.14
CA ARG A 36 -8.36 -4.63 3.36
C ARG A 36 -7.77 -3.95 4.59
N PHE A 37 -6.44 -3.84 4.65
CA PHE A 37 -5.73 -3.12 5.70
C PHE A 37 -6.22 -1.67 5.84
N LEU A 38 -6.33 -0.91 4.75
CA LEU A 38 -6.81 0.47 4.78
C LEU A 38 -8.26 0.56 5.26
N ILE A 39 -9.12 -0.35 4.85
CA ILE A 39 -10.51 -0.42 5.33
C ILE A 39 -10.51 -0.72 6.83
N ASP A 40 -9.76 -1.70 7.30
CA ASP A 40 -9.78 -2.11 8.71
C ASP A 40 -9.18 -1.07 9.65
N THR A 41 -8.19 -0.31 9.18
CA THR A 41 -7.49 0.71 9.97
C THR A 41 -8.16 2.08 9.87
N VAL A 42 -8.28 2.63 8.67
CA VAL A 42 -8.70 4.03 8.44
C VAL A 42 -10.21 4.21 8.61
N SER A 43 -11.02 3.17 8.39
CA SER A 43 -12.48 3.28 8.66
C SER A 43 -12.80 3.52 10.13
N ARG A 44 -11.94 3.01 11.04
CA ARG A 44 -12.14 3.12 12.49
C ARG A 44 -11.68 4.47 13.05
N THR A 45 -10.67 5.07 12.44
CA THR A 45 -10.07 6.34 12.89
C THR A 45 -10.63 7.57 12.16
N GLY A 46 -11.33 7.38 11.03
CA GLY A 46 -11.65 8.46 10.11
C GLY A 46 -10.44 8.88 9.26
N GLY A 47 -10.69 9.59 8.16
CA GLY A 47 -9.65 10.04 7.22
C GLY A 47 -10.07 9.96 5.75
N HIS A 48 -9.14 10.24 4.83
CA HIS A 48 -9.38 10.25 3.38
C HIS A 48 -9.40 8.83 2.76
N LEU A 49 -10.20 7.93 3.32
CA LEU A 49 -10.25 6.51 2.94
C LEU A 49 -10.49 6.33 1.43
N ALA A 50 -11.46 7.04 0.85
CA ALA A 50 -11.82 6.89 -0.56
C ALA A 50 -10.66 7.27 -1.51
N ALA A 51 -9.91 8.33 -1.19
CA ALA A 51 -8.79 8.77 -2.01
C ALA A 51 -7.62 7.77 -1.99
N ASN A 52 -7.36 7.18 -0.82
CA ASN A 52 -6.34 6.13 -0.67
C ASN A 52 -6.77 4.83 -1.38
N LEU A 53 -8.02 4.38 -1.20
CA LEU A 53 -8.50 3.20 -1.94
C LEU A 53 -8.39 3.34 -3.46
N GLY A 54 -8.52 4.56 -3.99
CA GLY A 54 -8.36 4.85 -5.42
C GLY A 54 -6.91 4.87 -5.94
N THR A 55 -5.91 4.83 -5.06
CA THR A 55 -4.49 4.96 -5.42
C THR A 55 -3.63 3.75 -5.09
N VAL A 56 -4.19 2.70 -4.47
CA VAL A 56 -3.45 1.47 -4.08
C VAL A 56 -2.60 0.90 -5.23
N GLU A 57 -3.20 0.59 -6.38
CA GLU A 57 -2.47 0.06 -7.54
C GLU A 57 -1.37 1.01 -8.03
N LEU A 58 -1.66 2.31 -8.03
CA LEU A 58 -0.73 3.31 -8.53
C LEU A 58 0.47 3.44 -7.59
N SER A 59 0.26 3.49 -6.27
CA SER A 59 1.33 3.52 -5.27
C SER A 59 2.23 2.29 -5.39
N ILE A 60 1.63 1.09 -5.50
CA ILE A 60 2.37 -0.17 -5.71
C ILE A 60 3.21 -0.08 -6.98
N ALA A 61 2.61 0.26 -8.13
CA ALA A 61 3.32 0.32 -9.40
C ALA A 61 4.46 1.33 -9.38
N LEU A 62 4.25 2.51 -8.77
CA LEU A 62 5.27 3.54 -8.68
C LEU A 62 6.46 3.08 -7.82
N HIS A 63 6.22 2.51 -6.64
CA HIS A 63 7.30 2.02 -5.77
C HIS A 63 7.97 0.74 -6.29
N TYR A 64 7.27 -0.04 -7.12
CA TYR A 64 7.83 -1.20 -7.81
C TYR A 64 8.76 -0.80 -8.97
N VAL A 65 8.41 0.22 -9.74
CA VAL A 65 9.18 0.62 -10.94
C VAL A 65 10.27 1.63 -10.62
N PHE A 66 10.03 2.58 -9.70
CA PHE A 66 10.98 3.61 -9.32
C PHE A 66 11.80 3.23 -8.09
N ALA A 67 13.07 3.62 -8.07
CA ALA A 67 14.00 3.39 -6.97
C ALA A 67 13.82 4.45 -5.87
N THR A 68 12.62 4.56 -5.30
CA THR A 68 12.39 5.45 -4.15
C THR A 68 13.16 4.94 -2.91
N PRO A 69 13.81 5.82 -2.11
CA PRO A 69 13.68 7.28 -2.11
C PRO A 69 14.70 8.05 -2.98
N ASP A 70 15.58 7.37 -3.73
CA ASP A 70 16.53 8.03 -4.63
C ASP A 70 15.78 8.75 -5.76
N ASP A 71 14.85 8.04 -6.38
CA ASP A 71 13.83 8.64 -7.23
C ASP A 71 12.83 9.42 -6.36
N ARG A 72 12.59 10.68 -6.73
CA ARG A 72 11.67 11.56 -6.01
C ARG A 72 10.26 11.42 -6.58
N LEU A 73 9.35 10.92 -5.74
CA LEU A 73 7.92 10.82 -6.02
C LEU A 73 7.16 11.91 -5.27
N VAL A 74 6.26 12.61 -5.97
CA VAL A 74 5.46 13.70 -5.39
C VAL A 74 3.98 13.43 -5.62
N TRP A 75 3.22 13.38 -4.52
CA TRP A 75 1.76 13.39 -4.55
C TRP A 75 1.25 14.83 -4.39
N ASP A 76 0.43 15.31 -5.32
CA ASP A 76 -0.24 16.61 -5.17
C ASP A 76 -1.30 16.53 -4.05
N VAL A 77 -1.41 17.59 -3.23
CA VAL A 77 -2.18 17.66 -1.96
C VAL A 77 -1.73 16.67 -0.87
N GLY A 78 -1.70 15.37 -1.16
CA GLY A 78 -1.25 14.31 -0.25
C GLY A 78 -2.36 13.59 0.52
N HIS A 79 -3.65 13.89 0.28
CA HIS A 79 -4.73 13.16 0.96
C HIS A 79 -4.83 11.67 0.54
N GLN A 80 -4.13 11.29 -0.53
CA GLN A 80 -4.07 9.97 -1.12
C GLN A 80 -2.76 9.21 -0.82
N SER A 81 -1.94 9.71 0.12
CA SER A 81 -0.60 9.16 0.40
C SER A 81 -0.50 8.46 1.76
N TYR A 82 -1.55 7.78 2.21
CA TYR A 82 -1.47 6.88 3.37
C TYR A 82 -0.82 5.52 3.03
N ILE A 83 -0.54 5.30 1.74
CA ILE A 83 -0.12 4.04 1.12
C ILE A 83 1.23 4.22 0.47
#